data_AF-A0A7Y2GM65-F1
#
_entry.id   AF-A0A7Y2GM65-F1
#
_cell.length_a   1.000
_cell.length_b   1.000
_cell.length_c   1.000
_cell.angle_alpha   90.00
_cell.angle_beta   90.00
_cell.angle_gamma   90.00
#
_symmetry.space_group_name_H-M   'P 1'
#
loop_
_entity.id
_entity.type
_entity.pdbx_description
1 polymer ?
#
loop_
_entity_poly.entity_id
_entity_poly.type
_entity_poly.pdbx_seq_one_letter_code
_entity_poly.pdbx_strand_id
1 'polypeptide(L)'
;AFAISVSHGLQYGVPLRSYVKALIGMRFEPAGMTDDPDIRIASSLMDYLFRRLAVEYFDPVERAGLGIFTTGERVQPTLPGVEETATPTRQGADVAPDPPSIPSAAELAASVSRQIAPETAAYETESMRSAPLCMQCGEQMQRAGSCYACHTCGNTSGCS
;
A
#
# COMPACT_ATOMS: atom_id res chain seq x y z
N ALA A 1 -14.42 -12.05 30.28
CA ALA A 1 -13.85 -13.29 30.86
C ALA A 1 -12.33 -13.18 31.05
N PHE A 2 -11.54 -12.97 29.98
CA PHE A 2 -10.07 -12.95 30.06
C PHE A 2 -9.49 -11.93 31.08
N ALA A 3 -9.89 -10.66 31.00
CA ALA A 3 -9.38 -9.64 31.93
C ALA A 3 -9.66 -9.99 33.39
N ILE A 4 -10.85 -10.52 33.68
CA ILE A 4 -11.24 -10.99 35.02
C ILE A 4 -10.32 -12.12 35.49
N SER A 5 -10.01 -13.10 34.64
CA SER A 5 -9.11 -14.20 35.02
C SER A 5 -7.69 -13.73 35.30
N VAL A 6 -7.18 -12.74 34.56
CA VAL A 6 -5.85 -12.15 34.84
C VAL A 6 -5.88 -11.35 36.13
N SER A 7 -6.87 -10.49 36.32
CA SER A 7 -7.03 -9.73 37.55
C SER A 7 -7.13 -10.64 38.76
N HIS A 8 -7.89 -11.74 38.67
CA HIS A 8 -7.97 -12.73 39.73
C HIS A 8 -6.62 -13.40 39.97
N GLY A 9 -5.95 -13.93 38.93
CA GLY A 9 -4.64 -14.57 39.12
C GLY A 9 -3.60 -13.65 39.76
N LEU A 10 -3.54 -12.37 39.35
CA LEU A 10 -2.66 -11.39 39.98
C LEU A 10 -3.01 -11.15 41.47
N GLN A 11 -4.29 -11.06 41.81
CA GLN A 11 -4.75 -10.92 43.21
C GLN A 11 -4.40 -12.13 44.07
N TYR A 12 -4.36 -13.34 43.50
CA TYR A 12 -4.06 -14.59 44.21
C TYR A 12 -2.60 -15.06 44.03
N GLY A 13 -1.70 -14.16 43.63
CA GLY A 13 -0.25 -14.38 43.71
C GLY A 13 0.41 -14.98 42.47
N VAL A 14 -0.28 -15.05 41.33
CA VAL A 14 0.37 -15.41 40.06
C VAL A 14 1.28 -14.25 39.64
N PRO A 15 2.59 -14.45 39.44
CA PRO A 15 3.50 -13.36 39.13
C PRO A 15 3.27 -12.82 37.72
N LEU A 16 3.35 -11.50 37.55
CA LEU A 16 3.17 -10.81 36.26
C LEU A 16 4.10 -11.37 35.17
N ARG A 17 5.36 -11.70 35.52
CA ARG A 17 6.34 -12.30 34.62
C ARG A 17 5.82 -13.56 33.92
N SER A 18 5.04 -14.39 34.62
CA SER A 18 4.46 -15.60 34.02
C SER A 18 3.42 -15.26 32.96
N TYR A 19 2.58 -14.26 33.21
CA TYR A 19 1.60 -13.80 32.21
C TYR A 19 2.28 -13.16 31.00
N VAL A 20 3.25 -12.26 31.23
CA VAL A 20 3.99 -11.63 30.13
C VAL A 20 4.65 -12.70 29.28
N LYS A 21 5.42 -13.61 29.87
CA LYS A 21 6.10 -14.68 29.13
C LYS A 21 5.14 -15.57 28.33
N ALA A 22 3.94 -15.82 28.84
CA ALA A 22 2.96 -16.68 28.19
C ALA A 22 2.16 -15.98 27.08
N LEU A 23 1.95 -14.67 27.17
CA LEU A 23 0.97 -13.94 26.35
C LEU A 23 1.60 -12.99 25.33
N ILE A 24 2.90 -12.67 25.47
CA ILE A 24 3.64 -11.97 24.41
C ILE A 24 3.72 -12.82 23.14
N GLY A 25 3.71 -12.16 21.98
CA GLY A 25 3.79 -12.83 20.68
C GLY A 25 2.53 -13.56 20.24
N MET A 26 1.45 -13.52 21.03
CA MET A 26 0.14 -13.99 20.58
C MET A 26 -0.34 -13.18 19.38
N ARG A 27 -0.98 -13.87 18.43
CA ARG A 27 -1.41 -13.31 17.15
C ARG A 27 -2.91 -13.51 16.97
N PHE A 28 -3.63 -12.40 16.87
CA PHE A 28 -5.05 -12.35 16.52
C PHE A 28 -5.42 -10.90 16.15
N GLU A 29 -6.51 -10.72 15.42
CA GLU A 29 -6.99 -9.39 15.04
C GLU A 29 -7.76 -8.70 16.19
N PRO A 30 -7.61 -7.38 16.36
CA PRO A 30 -6.83 -6.45 15.53
C PRO A 30 -5.32 -6.51 15.83
N ALA A 31 -4.52 -6.38 14.77
CA ALA A 31 -3.06 -6.30 14.82
C ALA A 31 -2.57 -5.17 13.91
N GLY A 32 -1.43 -4.56 14.23
CA GLY A 32 -0.88 -3.47 13.42
C GLY A 32 -0.15 -2.41 14.23
N MET A 33 -0.14 -1.20 13.68
CA MET A 33 0.50 -0.04 14.28
C MET A 33 -0.25 0.45 15.52
N THR A 34 0.50 0.97 16.49
CA THR A 34 -0.05 1.61 17.69
C THR A 34 0.53 3.01 17.84
N ASP A 35 -0.12 3.84 18.65
CA ASP A 35 0.35 5.19 18.98
C ASP A 35 1.43 5.20 20.08
N ASP A 36 1.75 4.05 20.69
CA ASP A 36 2.79 3.95 21.72
C ASP A 36 4.19 4.03 21.07
N PRO A 37 5.03 5.03 21.42
CA PRO A 37 6.35 5.16 20.84
C PRO A 37 7.23 3.93 21.11
N ASP A 38 7.10 3.31 22.28
CA ASP A 38 7.91 2.16 22.69
C ASP A 38 7.43 0.85 22.06
N ILE A 39 6.16 0.76 21.69
CA ILE A 39 5.54 -0.46 21.12
C ILE A 39 4.79 -0.12 19.83
N ARG A 40 5.52 0.39 18.84
CA ARG A 40 4.93 0.88 17.57
C ARG A 40 4.12 -0.16 16.78
N ILE A 41 4.44 -1.45 16.87
CA ILE A 41 3.62 -2.49 16.25
C ILE A 41 3.42 -3.68 17.19
N ALA A 42 2.16 -4.13 17.25
CA ALA A 42 1.72 -5.26 18.04
C ALA A 42 1.05 -6.32 17.15
N SER A 43 1.24 -7.59 17.48
CA SER A 43 0.63 -8.70 16.74
C SER A 43 -0.76 -9.07 17.23
N SER A 44 -1.20 -8.47 18.33
CA SER A 44 -2.56 -8.50 18.84
C SER A 44 -2.75 -7.48 19.96
N LEU A 45 -4.00 -7.23 20.37
CA LEU A 45 -4.29 -6.39 21.55
C LEU A 45 -3.66 -6.93 22.84
N MET A 46 -3.63 -8.25 23.01
CA MET A 46 -3.10 -8.88 24.22
C MET A 46 -1.58 -8.76 24.29
N ASP A 47 -0.95 -9.05 23.16
CA ASP A 47 0.49 -8.89 23.02
C ASP A 47 0.90 -7.42 23.28
N TYR A 48 0.15 -6.43 22.78
CA TYR A 48 0.34 -5.03 23.16
C TYR A 48 0.24 -4.80 24.68
N LEU A 49 -0.85 -5.24 25.31
CA LEU A 49 -1.09 -5.03 26.74
C LEU A 49 0.03 -5.62 27.61
N PHE A 50 0.44 -6.87 27.34
CA PHE A 50 1.49 -7.52 28.14
C PHE A 50 2.89 -6.98 27.84
N ARG A 51 3.17 -6.52 26.61
CA ARG A 51 4.39 -5.77 26.33
C ARG A 51 4.41 -4.42 27.06
N ARG A 52 3.28 -3.70 27.12
CA ARG A 52 3.16 -2.42 27.84
C ARG A 52 3.31 -2.61 29.34
N LEU A 53 2.67 -3.64 29.92
CA LEU A 53 2.85 -4.00 31.32
C LEU A 53 4.30 -4.35 31.63
N ALA A 54 4.99 -5.06 30.73
CA ALA A 54 6.41 -5.32 30.90
C ALA A 54 7.20 -4.00 30.95
N VAL A 55 7.02 -3.11 29.96
CA VAL A 55 7.68 -1.79 29.91
C VAL A 55 7.47 -0.99 31.19
N GLU A 56 6.28 -1.05 31.78
CA GLU A 56 5.92 -0.30 32.98
C GLU A 56 6.52 -0.90 34.27
N TYR A 57 6.56 -2.23 34.39
CA TYR A 57 6.83 -2.89 35.68
C TYR A 57 8.14 -3.68 35.75
N PHE A 58 8.84 -3.94 34.63
CA PHE A 58 10.07 -4.72 34.62
C PHE A 58 11.30 -3.86 34.36
N ASP A 59 12.39 -4.23 35.02
CA ASP A 59 13.71 -3.63 34.79
C ASP A 59 14.20 -3.90 33.35
N PRO A 60 15.07 -3.04 32.79
CA PRO A 60 15.58 -3.20 31.42
C PRO A 60 16.21 -4.57 31.14
N VAL A 61 16.97 -5.12 32.11
CA VAL A 61 17.61 -6.44 31.99
C VAL A 61 16.55 -7.54 31.89
N GLU A 62 15.50 -7.43 32.69
CA GLU A 62 14.42 -8.41 32.72
C GLU A 62 13.63 -8.41 31.40
N ARG A 63 13.34 -7.21 30.87
CA ARG A 63 12.65 -7.03 29.59
C ARG A 63 13.48 -7.48 28.40
N ALA A 64 14.78 -7.20 28.41
CA ALA A 64 15.71 -7.69 27.39
C ALA A 64 15.70 -9.22 27.30
N GLY A 65 15.62 -9.92 28.44
CA GLY A 65 15.47 -11.37 28.49
C GLY A 65 14.16 -11.91 27.89
N LEU A 66 13.17 -11.05 27.66
CA LEU A 66 11.90 -11.34 26.99
C LEU A 66 11.83 -10.79 25.56
N GLY A 67 12.92 -10.16 25.07
CA GLY A 67 12.95 -9.52 23.75
C GLY A 67 12.11 -8.23 23.66
N ILE A 68 11.80 -7.61 24.80
CA ILE A 68 11.01 -6.37 24.85
C ILE A 68 11.96 -5.20 25.08
N PHE A 69 12.09 -4.33 24.09
CA PHE A 69 12.96 -3.16 24.13
C PHE A 69 12.12 -1.90 23.91
N THR A 70 12.37 -0.84 24.67
CA THR A 70 11.80 0.50 24.42
C THR A 70 12.54 1.18 23.28
N THR A 71 12.05 2.33 22.82
CA THR A 71 12.73 3.11 21.76
C THR A 71 14.19 3.42 22.07
N GLY A 72 14.48 3.88 23.29
CA GLY A 72 15.84 4.20 23.72
C GLY A 72 16.76 2.98 23.89
N GLU A 73 16.21 1.77 23.98
CA GLU A 73 16.98 0.54 24.16
C GLU A 73 17.26 -0.19 22.85
N ARG A 74 16.53 0.14 21.78
CA ARG A 74 16.72 -0.41 20.43
C ARG A 74 17.92 0.22 19.72
N VAL A 75 19.01 0.50 20.44
CA VAL A 75 20.24 0.94 19.82
C VAL A 75 20.88 -0.29 19.20
N GLN A 76 20.67 -0.45 17.90
CA GLN A 76 21.45 -1.35 17.07
C GLN A 76 22.93 -1.10 17.45
N PRO A 77 23.77 -2.11 17.71
CA PRO A 77 25.20 -1.87 17.75
C PRO A 77 25.59 -1.37 16.34
N THR A 78 25.69 -0.05 16.20
CA THR A 78 26.11 0.58 14.97
C THR A 78 27.55 0.15 14.72
N LEU A 79 27.84 -0.22 13.48
CA LEU A 79 29.21 -0.13 13.00
C LEU A 79 29.69 1.32 13.28
N PRO A 80 30.91 1.52 13.81
CA PRO A 80 31.37 2.84 14.23
C PRO A 80 31.26 3.86 13.08
N GLY A 81 30.57 4.98 13.33
CA GLY A 81 30.50 6.13 12.41
C GLY A 81 29.13 6.53 11.86
N VAL A 82 28.03 5.89 12.28
CA VAL A 82 26.68 6.28 11.85
C VAL A 82 25.90 6.89 13.02
N GLU A 83 25.69 8.20 13.00
CA GLU A 83 24.74 8.89 13.89
C GLU A 83 23.31 8.59 13.45
N GLU A 84 22.53 7.99 14.35
CA GLU A 84 21.13 7.67 14.08
C GLU A 84 20.27 8.93 14.22
N THR A 85 19.80 9.46 13.10
CA THR A 85 18.79 10.53 13.10
C THR A 85 17.41 9.90 13.25
N ALA A 86 16.94 9.77 14.48
CA ALA A 86 15.55 9.37 14.73
C ALA A 86 14.61 10.50 14.26
N THR A 87 13.91 10.28 13.15
CA THR A 87 12.90 11.26 12.68
C THR A 87 11.69 11.16 13.62
N PRO A 88 11.29 12.24 14.32
CA PRO A 88 10.14 12.21 15.19
C PRO A 88 8.88 11.92 14.36
N THR A 89 8.13 10.89 14.75
CA THR A 89 6.83 10.58 14.14
C THR A 89 5.87 11.71 14.47
N ARG A 90 5.57 12.56 13.49
CA ARG A 90 4.49 13.56 13.56
C ARG A 90 3.27 12.94 12.88
N GLN A 91 2.11 12.99 13.52
CA GLN A 91 0.85 12.74 12.81
C GLN A 91 0.80 13.75 11.66
N GLY A 92 0.94 13.25 10.43
CA GLY A 92 0.90 14.07 9.23
C GLY A 92 -0.42 14.81 9.23
N ALA A 93 -0.37 16.15 9.14
CA ALA A 93 -1.52 16.87 8.67
C ALA A 93 -1.89 16.30 7.30
N ASP A 94 -3.18 16.13 7.03
CA ASP A 94 -3.68 15.76 5.70
C ASP A 94 -2.95 16.61 4.67
N VAL A 95 -2.00 15.98 3.97
CA VAL A 95 -1.33 16.61 2.85
C VAL A 95 -2.44 16.80 1.83
N ALA A 96 -2.81 18.06 1.58
CA ALA A 96 -3.80 18.37 0.57
C ALA A 96 -3.36 17.65 -0.73
N PRO A 97 -4.25 16.86 -1.35
CA PRO A 97 -3.88 16.08 -2.52
C PRO A 97 -3.28 17.02 -3.57
N ASP A 98 -2.11 16.66 -4.07
CA ASP A 98 -1.47 17.42 -5.14
C ASP A 98 -2.46 17.57 -6.30
N PRO A 99 -2.57 18.76 -6.91
CA PRO A 99 -3.44 18.96 -8.05
C PRO A 99 -3.05 17.97 -9.16
N PRO A 100 -4.04 17.36 -9.84
CA PRO A 100 -3.77 16.32 -10.82
C PRO A 100 -2.84 16.86 -11.91
N SER A 101 -1.72 16.19 -12.13
CA SER A 101 -0.74 16.57 -13.15
C SER A 101 -1.25 16.34 -14.58
N ILE A 102 -2.42 15.72 -14.71
CA ILE A 102 -3.07 15.39 -15.98
C ILE A 102 -4.45 16.05 -15.96
N PRO A 103 -4.82 16.85 -16.98
CA PRO A 103 -6.17 17.40 -17.06
C PRO A 103 -7.19 16.26 -17.07
N SER A 104 -8.30 16.46 -16.36
CA SER A 104 -9.40 15.49 -16.37
C SER A 104 -9.94 15.34 -17.80
N ALA A 105 -10.59 14.20 -18.08
CA ALA A 105 -11.21 13.97 -19.39
C ALA A 105 -12.20 15.08 -19.78
N ALA A 106 -12.86 15.70 -18.79
CA ALA A 106 -13.76 16.82 -18.99
C ALA A 106 -13.03 18.12 -19.39
N GLU A 107 -11.88 18.42 -18.76
CA GLU A 107 -11.05 19.58 -19.09
C GLU A 107 -10.36 19.42 -20.45
N LEU A 108 -9.91 18.20 -20.75
CA LEU A 108 -9.35 17.87 -22.06
C LEU A 108 -10.44 18.03 -23.15
N ALA A 109 -11.64 17.49 -22.93
CA ALA A 109 -12.76 17.64 -23.85
C ALA A 109 -13.17 19.12 -24.04
N ALA A 110 -13.14 19.94 -22.99
CA ALA A 110 -13.41 21.37 -23.07
C ALA A 110 -12.33 22.13 -23.87
N SER A 111 -11.06 21.75 -23.72
CA SER A 111 -9.96 22.33 -24.50
C SER A 111 -10.03 21.96 -25.98
N VAL A 112 -10.38 20.71 -26.29
CA VAL A 112 -10.58 20.19 -27.66
C VAL A 112 -11.80 20.86 -28.30
N SER A 113 -12.89 21.03 -27.56
CA SER A 113 -14.10 21.71 -28.06
C SER A 113 -13.84 23.18 -28.40
N ARG A 114 -12.91 23.84 -27.69
CA ARG A 114 -12.53 25.23 -27.94
C ARG A 114 -11.57 25.37 -29.14
N GLN A 115 -10.90 24.29 -29.55
CA GLN A 115 -10.09 24.21 -30.77
C GLN A 115 -10.92 23.84 -32.02
N ILE A 116 -12.16 23.38 -31.84
CA ILE A 116 -13.07 23.00 -32.93
C ILE A 116 -14.22 24.02 -33.00
N ALA A 117 -13.89 25.29 -33.23
CA ALA A 117 -14.83 26.22 -33.84
C ALA A 117 -14.71 26.06 -35.37
N PRO A 118 -15.78 25.78 -36.11
CA PRO A 118 -15.66 25.41 -37.52
C PRO A 118 -15.66 26.65 -38.40
N GLU A 119 -14.53 26.97 -39.02
CA GLU A 119 -14.55 27.62 -40.33
C GLU A 119 -14.52 26.53 -41.41
N THR A 120 -15.71 26.30 -41.98
CA THR A 120 -15.93 25.94 -43.38
C THR A 120 -14.91 25.03 -44.06
N ALA A 121 -15.23 23.74 -44.21
CA ALA A 121 -15.15 23.05 -45.50
C ALA A 121 -15.66 21.61 -45.36
N ALA A 122 -16.70 21.31 -46.11
CA ALA A 122 -17.15 19.97 -46.41
C ALA A 122 -16.07 19.20 -47.17
N TYR A 123 -15.60 18.06 -46.65
CA TYR A 123 -15.05 16.98 -47.46
C TYR A 123 -15.05 15.64 -46.69
N GLU A 124 -15.99 14.77 -47.10
CA GLU A 124 -15.91 13.30 -47.14
C GLU A 124 -15.48 12.50 -45.89
N THR A 125 -16.46 12.04 -45.11
CA THR A 125 -16.27 11.01 -44.07
C THR A 125 -17.10 9.74 -44.38
N GLU A 126 -16.66 8.93 -45.34
CA GLU A 126 -17.29 7.62 -45.58
C GLU A 126 -16.31 6.50 -46.00
N SER A 127 -15.02 6.61 -45.63
CA SER A 127 -14.02 5.59 -46.01
C SER A 127 -13.20 4.97 -44.85
N MET A 128 -13.39 5.39 -43.59
CA MET A 128 -12.46 5.04 -42.50
C MET A 128 -12.93 3.98 -41.49
N ARG A 129 -13.93 3.13 -41.77
CA ARG A 129 -14.46 2.21 -40.71
C ARG A 129 -14.71 0.74 -41.06
N SER A 130 -14.33 0.22 -42.22
CA SER A 130 -14.68 -1.17 -42.61
C SER A 130 -13.53 -2.18 -42.64
N ALA A 131 -12.33 -1.86 -42.13
CA ALA A 131 -11.23 -2.82 -42.14
C ALA A 131 -11.22 -3.73 -40.89
N PRO A 132 -11.30 -5.08 -41.07
CA PRO A 132 -11.29 -6.03 -39.95
C PRO A 132 -9.91 -6.12 -39.28
N LEU A 133 -9.89 -6.64 -38.05
CA LEU A 133 -8.65 -6.95 -37.34
C LEU A 133 -8.04 -8.25 -37.86
N CYS A 134 -6.71 -8.35 -37.84
CA CYS A 134 -5.98 -9.54 -38.25
C CYS A 134 -6.18 -10.68 -37.24
N MET A 135 -6.64 -11.85 -37.70
CA MET A 135 -6.85 -13.02 -36.83
C MET A 135 -5.56 -13.62 -36.23
N GLN A 136 -4.38 -13.24 -36.73
CA GLN A 136 -3.10 -13.79 -36.27
C GLN A 136 -2.37 -12.87 -35.27
N CYS A 137 -2.52 -11.54 -35.40
CA CYS A 137 -1.79 -10.57 -34.58
C CYS A 137 -2.64 -9.47 -33.96
N GLY A 138 -3.94 -9.39 -34.29
CA GLY A 138 -4.87 -8.41 -33.71
C GLY A 138 -4.79 -6.99 -34.27
N GLU A 139 -3.82 -6.67 -35.13
CA GLU A 139 -3.67 -5.35 -35.74
C GLU A 139 -4.75 -5.06 -36.79
N GLN A 140 -5.13 -3.79 -36.97
CA GLN A 140 -6.08 -3.41 -38.01
C GLN A 140 -5.50 -3.65 -39.40
N MET A 141 -6.23 -4.37 -40.25
CA MET A 141 -5.75 -4.67 -41.60
C MET A 141 -5.93 -3.46 -42.52
N GLN A 142 -5.10 -3.35 -43.56
CA GLN A 142 -5.21 -2.28 -44.56
C GLN A 142 -5.80 -2.82 -45.86
N ARG A 143 -6.64 -2.02 -46.53
CA ARG A 143 -7.25 -2.43 -47.80
C ARG A 143 -6.17 -2.54 -48.90
N ALA A 144 -6.08 -3.72 -49.49
CA ALA A 144 -5.20 -4.03 -50.61
C ALA A 144 -6.08 -4.53 -51.77
N GLY A 145 -6.62 -3.59 -52.56
CA GLY A 145 -7.58 -3.90 -53.62
C GLY A 145 -8.92 -4.36 -53.06
N SER A 146 -9.41 -5.53 -53.48
CA SER A 146 -10.64 -6.16 -52.95
C SER A 146 -10.42 -6.87 -51.60
N CYS A 147 -9.16 -7.06 -51.17
CA CYS A 147 -8.80 -7.76 -49.95
C CYS A 147 -8.30 -6.82 -48.87
N TYR A 148 -7.96 -7.41 -47.73
CA TYR A 148 -7.20 -6.77 -46.66
C TYR A 148 -5.87 -7.51 -46.45
N ALA A 149 -4.82 -6.76 -46.18
CA ALA A 149 -3.49 -7.28 -45.84
C ALA A 149 -3.02 -6.69 -44.51
N CYS A 150 -2.40 -7.52 -43.68
CA CYS A 150 -1.78 -7.09 -42.44
C CYS A 150 -0.32 -6.72 -42.69
N HIS A 151 0.05 -5.47 -42.41
CA HIS A 151 1.43 -4.99 -42.57
C HIS A 151 2.38 -5.62 -41.51
N THR A 152 1.85 -6.04 -40.36
CA THR A 152 2.67 -6.53 -39.24
C THR A 152 3.07 -7.99 -39.38
N CYS A 153 2.16 -8.87 -39.81
CA CYS A 153 2.44 -10.32 -39.92
C CYS A 153 2.32 -10.88 -41.35
N GLY A 154 2.00 -10.05 -42.34
CA GLY A 154 1.88 -10.45 -43.74
C GLY A 154 0.65 -11.31 -44.06
N ASN A 155 -0.23 -11.58 -43.10
CA ASN A 155 -1.45 -12.36 -43.34
C ASN A 155 -2.46 -11.56 -44.18
N THR A 156 -3.14 -12.22 -45.12
CA THR A 156 -4.12 -11.58 -46.01
C THR A 156 -5.48 -12.22 -45.85
N SER A 157 -6.55 -11.46 -46.13
CA SER A 157 -7.93 -11.97 -46.09
C SER A 157 -8.29 -12.85 -47.31
N GLY A 158 -7.30 -13.20 -48.16
CA GLY A 158 -7.40 -14.16 -49.25
C GLY A 158 -8.44 -13.83 -50.32
N CYS A 159 -8.13 -12.96 -51.28
CA CYS A 159 -8.88 -12.95 -52.54
C CYS A 159 -8.17 -13.81 -53.57
N SER A 160 -8.99 -14.54 -54.34
CA SER A 160 -8.65 -15.21 -55.60
C SER A 160 -8.16 -14.23 -56.66
#